data_AF-A0AAW0AZM4-F1
#
_entry.id   AF-A0AAW0AZM4-F1
#
_cell.length_a   1.000
_cell.length_b   1.000
_cell.length_c   1.000
_cell.angle_alpha   90.00
_cell.angle_beta   90.00
_cell.angle_gamma   90.00
#
_symmetry.space_group_name_H-M   'P 1'
#
loop_
_entity.id
_entity.type
_entity.pdbx_description
1 polymer ?
#
loop_
_entity_poly.entity_id
_entity_poly.type
_entity_poly.pdbx_seq_one_letter_code
_entity_poly.pdbx_strand_id
1 'polypeptide(L)'
;MLQRLAEDRARLAELDSQILELELAFATLRSQRSVVKERLDTYKYPVLTLPNEVIADIFVHFIPEYPACPPLGGSQSPLLLTRICRLWREIAHATPKLWRAVSLPIRNPFPLDPKNIWLSRAGFFPLAIRMNETDGHYDVDEWSLFAAILPYRLRCEYLELRLGYDVVYLASLESDFPLLKHLDLEFDEEPDDKIEFSSVPMLRSAVLDGVAAYWIVLPWSQLTTLALHTVSLNSCAPILEKVTNLSECSLDLRLYFNSENYIADPHIMLPRLKSLTANGDEPMNTFLDSFTLPLLSKLNVCEKLLGPDPISSLTTFISRSECKLQCLRISCMQAGSTTYSAAFPSIQELSFGPVKDPQQPLHLLSV
;
A
#
# COMPACT_ATOMS: atom_id res chain seq x y z
N MET A 1 -41.73 12.06 -74.10
CA MET A 1 -41.08 10.73 -74.14
C MET A 1 -39.64 10.82 -74.67
N LEU A 2 -39.41 11.43 -75.84
CA LEU A 2 -38.06 11.59 -76.42
C LEU A 2 -37.09 12.46 -75.59
N GLN A 3 -37.60 13.53 -74.95
CA GLN A 3 -36.78 14.44 -74.14
C GLN A 3 -36.24 13.78 -72.86
N ARG A 4 -37.09 13.00 -72.18
CA ARG A 4 -36.73 12.19 -71.01
C ARG A 4 -35.67 11.12 -71.34
N LEU A 5 -35.76 10.55 -72.55
CA LEU A 5 -34.82 9.53 -73.04
C LEU A 5 -33.44 10.12 -73.37
N ALA A 6 -33.38 11.39 -73.77
CA ALA A 6 -32.12 12.12 -73.96
C ALA A 6 -31.49 12.53 -72.61
N GLU A 7 -32.31 12.97 -71.65
CA GLU A 7 -31.88 13.27 -70.27
C GLU A 7 -31.30 12.02 -69.58
N ASP A 8 -31.97 10.87 -69.68
CA ASP A 8 -31.50 9.62 -69.10
C ASP A 8 -30.18 9.15 -69.73
N ARG A 9 -29.98 9.35 -71.04
CA ARG A 9 -28.71 9.02 -71.74
C ARG A 9 -27.57 9.93 -71.31
N ALA A 10 -27.82 11.23 -71.16
CA ALA A 10 -26.83 12.17 -70.66
C ALA A 10 -26.45 11.84 -69.20
N ARG A 11 -27.45 11.47 -68.38
CA ARG A 11 -27.21 11.04 -67.00
C ARG A 11 -26.43 9.74 -66.91
N LEU A 12 -26.70 8.78 -67.79
CA LEU A 12 -25.94 7.53 -67.85
C LEU A 12 -24.47 7.78 -68.20
N ALA A 13 -24.20 8.59 -69.24
CA ALA A 13 -22.83 8.93 -69.63
C ALA A 13 -22.06 9.67 -68.51
N GLU A 14 -22.74 10.55 -67.78
CA GLU A 14 -22.18 11.21 -66.61
C GLU A 14 -21.84 10.22 -65.49
N LEU A 15 -22.74 9.26 -65.20
CA LEU A 15 -22.49 8.21 -64.21
C LEU A 15 -21.34 7.29 -64.62
N ASP A 16 -21.26 6.90 -65.90
CA ASP A 16 -20.16 6.08 -66.42
C ASP A 16 -18.81 6.82 -66.31
N SER A 17 -18.78 8.13 -66.57
CA SER A 17 -17.58 8.96 -66.37
C SER A 17 -17.15 8.99 -64.89
N GLN A 18 -18.11 9.16 -63.98
CA GLN A 18 -17.84 9.16 -62.53
C GLN A 18 -17.36 7.79 -62.04
N ILE A 19 -17.91 6.69 -62.57
CA ILE A 19 -17.44 5.33 -62.27
C ILE A 19 -15.98 5.18 -62.71
N LEU A 20 -15.64 5.59 -63.92
CA LEU A 20 -14.29 5.49 -64.44
C LEU A 20 -13.28 6.30 -63.62
N GLU A 21 -13.64 7.53 -63.24
CA GLU A 21 -12.81 8.38 -62.37
C GLU A 21 -12.58 7.73 -61.00
N LEU A 22 -13.63 7.17 -60.38
CA LEU A 22 -13.52 6.48 -59.10
C LEU A 22 -12.68 5.21 -59.20
N GLU A 23 -12.79 4.44 -60.29
CA GLU A 23 -11.97 3.25 -60.53
C GLU A 23 -10.49 3.59 -60.65
N LEU A 24 -10.14 4.67 -61.37
CA LEU A 24 -8.78 5.17 -61.48
C LEU A 24 -8.23 5.66 -60.14
N ALA A 25 -9.04 6.40 -59.38
CA ALA A 25 -8.68 6.85 -58.03
C ALA A 25 -8.45 5.65 -57.09
N PHE A 26 -9.32 4.63 -57.15
CA PHE A 26 -9.22 3.42 -56.35
C PHE A 26 -7.97 2.60 -56.70
N ALA A 27 -7.64 2.46 -57.98
CA ALA A 27 -6.41 1.80 -58.44
C ALA A 27 -5.16 2.52 -57.92
N THR A 28 -5.16 3.86 -57.97
CA THR A 28 -4.06 4.69 -57.47
C THR A 28 -3.87 4.50 -55.96
N LEU A 29 -4.95 4.58 -55.17
CA LEU A 29 -4.91 4.36 -53.73
C LEU A 29 -4.47 2.94 -53.36
N ARG A 30 -4.88 1.93 -54.14
CA ARG A 30 -4.41 0.54 -53.96
C ARG A 30 -2.91 0.41 -54.17
N SER A 31 -2.37 1.04 -55.21
CA SER A 31 -0.93 1.06 -55.49
C SER A 31 -0.16 1.75 -54.35
N GLN A 32 -0.60 2.94 -53.95
CA GLN A 32 0.00 3.67 -52.82
C GLN A 32 -0.04 2.85 -51.52
N ARG A 33 -1.17 2.19 -51.24
CA ARG A 33 -1.30 1.27 -50.09
C ARG A 33 -0.30 0.13 -50.15
N SER A 34 -0.07 -0.46 -51.33
CA SER A 34 0.90 -1.55 -51.49
C SER A 34 2.32 -1.09 -51.17
N VAL A 35 2.73 0.07 -51.70
CA VAL A 35 4.06 0.65 -51.43
C VAL A 35 4.26 0.96 -49.95
N VAL A 36 3.26 1.54 -49.29
CA VAL A 36 3.33 1.82 -47.84
C VAL A 36 3.40 0.53 -47.04
N LYS A 37 2.63 -0.50 -47.42
CA LYS A 37 2.66 -1.80 -46.75
C LYS A 37 4.03 -2.47 -46.86
N GLU A 38 4.63 -2.51 -48.03
CA GLU A 38 5.97 -3.09 -48.25
C GLU A 38 7.06 -2.35 -47.46
N ARG A 39 6.97 -1.01 -47.39
CA ARG A 39 7.84 -0.22 -46.52
C ARG A 39 7.67 -0.57 -45.04
N LEU A 40 6.44 -0.75 -44.58
CA LEU A 40 6.14 -1.13 -43.19
C LEU A 40 6.64 -2.54 -42.87
N ASP A 41 6.48 -3.49 -43.80
CA ASP A 41 6.93 -4.88 -43.63
C ASP A 41 8.47 -4.99 -43.54
N THR A 42 9.22 -4.02 -44.10
CA THR A 42 10.68 -3.92 -43.93
C THR A 42 11.07 -3.60 -42.48
N TYR A 43 10.23 -2.90 -41.70
CA TYR A 43 10.50 -2.63 -40.29
C TYR A 43 10.19 -3.86 -39.45
N LYS A 44 11.24 -4.55 -39.00
CA LYS A 44 11.09 -5.53 -37.92
C LYS A 44 10.86 -4.77 -36.61
N TYR A 45 9.63 -4.79 -36.12
CA TYR A 45 9.31 -4.30 -34.78
C TYR A 45 9.77 -5.34 -33.76
N PRO A 46 10.86 -5.11 -33.01
CA PRO A 46 11.44 -6.16 -32.14
C PRO A 46 10.44 -6.67 -31.12
N VAL A 47 9.57 -5.79 -30.61
CA VAL A 47 8.54 -6.15 -29.63
C VAL A 47 7.40 -7.00 -30.20
N LEU A 48 7.24 -7.06 -31.52
CA LEU A 48 6.30 -7.99 -32.17
C LEU A 48 6.95 -9.34 -32.50
N THR A 49 8.26 -9.47 -32.27
CA THR A 49 9.02 -10.72 -32.52
C THR A 49 9.38 -11.47 -31.23
N LEU A 50 9.17 -10.84 -30.07
CA LEU A 50 9.39 -11.48 -28.78
C LEU A 50 8.28 -12.50 -28.49
N PRO A 51 8.61 -13.65 -27.88
CA PRO A 51 7.61 -14.55 -27.31
C PRO A 51 6.72 -13.81 -26.30
N ASN A 52 5.46 -14.21 -26.20
CA ASN A 52 4.48 -13.57 -25.31
C ASN A 52 4.92 -13.61 -23.85
N GLU A 53 5.63 -14.66 -23.44
CA GLU A 53 6.17 -14.85 -22.10
C GLU A 53 7.22 -13.79 -21.75
N VAL A 54 8.10 -13.46 -22.71
CA VAL A 54 9.13 -12.42 -22.51
C VAL A 54 8.48 -11.04 -22.40
N ILE A 55 7.45 -10.77 -23.20
CA ILE A 55 6.69 -9.52 -23.11
C ILE A 55 5.96 -9.44 -21.77
N ALA A 56 5.36 -10.53 -21.30
CA ALA A 56 4.72 -10.60 -19.98
C ALA A 56 5.73 -10.34 -18.84
N ASP A 57 6.93 -10.89 -18.92
CA ASP A 57 7.99 -10.63 -17.94
C ASP A 57 8.44 -9.16 -17.98
N ILE A 58 8.59 -8.55 -19.16
CA ILE A 58 8.86 -7.11 -19.30
C ILE A 58 7.75 -6.29 -18.63
N PHE A 59 6.48 -6.68 -18.82
CA PHE A 59 5.34 -5.99 -18.20
C PHE A 59 5.36 -6.07 -16.67
N VAL A 60 5.80 -7.20 -16.10
CA VAL A 60 5.91 -7.35 -14.64
C VAL A 60 7.00 -6.43 -14.08
N HIS A 61 8.09 -6.20 -14.81
CA HIS A 61 9.13 -5.24 -14.40
C HIS A 61 8.75 -3.77 -14.65
N PHE A 62 7.69 -3.51 -15.42
CA PHE A 62 7.21 -2.16 -15.69
C PHE A 62 6.39 -1.58 -14.52
N ILE A 63 5.68 -2.43 -13.78
CA ILE A 63 4.85 -2.04 -12.63
C ILE A 63 5.68 -2.04 -11.33
N PRO A 64 5.21 -1.42 -10.23
CA PRO A 64 5.89 -1.49 -8.94
C PRO A 64 6.03 -2.94 -8.44
N GLU A 65 7.08 -3.20 -7.67
CA GLU A 65 7.31 -4.52 -7.09
C GLU A 65 6.24 -4.86 -6.05
N TYR A 66 5.67 -6.06 -6.16
CA TYR A 66 4.68 -6.56 -5.20
C TYR A 66 5.29 -6.57 -3.78
N PRO A 67 4.57 -6.10 -2.74
CA PRO A 67 3.13 -5.83 -2.67
C PRO A 67 2.72 -4.38 -2.95
N ALA A 68 3.61 -3.55 -3.51
CA ALA A 68 3.23 -2.18 -3.89
C ALA A 68 2.16 -2.21 -4.99
N CYS A 69 1.13 -1.38 -4.82
CA CYS A 69 0.03 -1.32 -5.77
C CYS A 69 0.40 -0.43 -6.95
N PRO A 70 0.28 -0.91 -8.21
CA PRO A 70 0.44 -0.03 -9.37
C PRO A 70 -0.66 1.05 -9.37
N PRO A 71 -0.36 2.24 -9.92
CA PRO A 71 -1.37 3.25 -10.09
C PRO A 71 -2.44 2.77 -11.09
N LEU A 72 -3.69 3.21 -10.89
CA LEU A 72 -4.79 2.88 -11.80
C LEU A 72 -4.60 3.49 -13.20
N GLY A 73 -3.76 4.50 -13.35
CA GLY A 73 -3.43 5.10 -14.64
C GLY A 73 -2.05 5.75 -14.66
N GLY A 74 -1.59 6.15 -15.83
CA GLY A 74 -0.29 6.80 -16.01
C GLY A 74 0.89 5.83 -16.09
N SER A 75 2.08 6.33 -15.75
CA SER A 75 3.32 5.54 -15.73
C SER A 75 3.21 4.40 -14.74
N GLN A 76 3.82 3.25 -15.05
CA GLN A 76 3.80 2.03 -14.23
C GLN A 76 2.41 1.42 -13.98
N SER A 77 1.37 1.84 -14.73
CA SER A 77 0.04 1.24 -14.65
C SER A 77 -0.13 0.08 -15.64
N PRO A 78 -0.62 -1.10 -15.23
CA PRO A 78 -0.92 -2.18 -16.17
C PRO A 78 -2.03 -1.81 -17.15
N LEU A 79 -2.90 -0.84 -16.84
CA LEU A 79 -3.88 -0.33 -17.80
C LEU A 79 -3.23 0.40 -18.97
N LEU A 80 -2.06 1.03 -18.79
CA LEU A 80 -1.32 1.63 -19.89
C LEU A 80 -0.92 0.57 -20.93
N LEU A 81 -0.44 -0.59 -20.45
CA LEU A 81 -0.06 -1.71 -21.30
C LEU A 81 -1.24 -2.23 -22.15
N THR A 82 -2.46 -2.17 -21.61
CA THR A 82 -3.67 -2.57 -22.34
C THR A 82 -4.10 -1.58 -23.44
N ARG A 83 -3.51 -0.39 -23.50
CA ARG A 83 -3.89 0.68 -24.44
C ARG A 83 -2.91 0.87 -25.60
N ILE A 84 -1.77 0.19 -25.59
CA ILE A 84 -0.72 0.38 -26.60
C ILE A 84 -1.08 -0.29 -27.94
N CYS A 85 -1.32 -1.59 -27.94
CA CYS A 85 -1.76 -2.32 -29.13
C CYS A 85 -2.59 -3.55 -28.75
N ARG A 86 -3.21 -4.19 -29.75
CA ARG A 86 -4.06 -5.37 -29.52
C ARG A 86 -3.30 -6.51 -28.85
N LEU A 87 -2.08 -6.82 -29.33
CA LEU A 87 -1.25 -7.90 -28.79
C LEU A 87 -0.91 -7.65 -27.31
N TRP A 88 -0.47 -6.44 -26.97
CA TRP A 88 -0.10 -6.10 -25.59
C TRP A 88 -1.29 -6.17 -24.65
N ARG A 89 -2.48 -5.76 -25.11
CA ARG A 89 -3.72 -5.91 -24.35
C ARG A 89 -4.05 -7.38 -24.06
N GLU A 90 -3.91 -8.25 -25.06
CA GLU A 90 -4.14 -9.69 -24.90
C GLU A 90 -3.13 -10.29 -23.91
N ILE A 91 -1.83 -9.97 -24.04
CA ILE A 91 -0.77 -10.43 -23.13
C ILE A 91 -1.00 -9.90 -21.71
N ALA A 92 -1.28 -8.61 -21.55
CA ALA A 92 -1.50 -8.00 -20.24
C ALA A 92 -2.71 -8.63 -19.53
N HIS A 93 -3.83 -8.85 -20.23
CA HIS A 93 -4.98 -9.55 -19.66
C HIS A 93 -4.69 -11.01 -19.31
N ALA A 94 -3.86 -11.69 -20.10
CA ALA A 94 -3.43 -13.07 -19.85
C ALA A 94 -2.31 -13.20 -18.80
N THR A 95 -1.86 -12.10 -18.18
CA THR A 95 -0.77 -12.10 -17.18
C THR A 95 -1.29 -11.73 -15.79
N PRO A 96 -1.74 -12.70 -14.96
CA PRO A 96 -2.35 -12.45 -13.66
C PRO A 96 -1.48 -11.66 -12.67
N LYS A 97 -0.14 -11.81 -12.75
CA LYS A 97 0.81 -11.10 -11.89
C LYS A 97 0.68 -9.58 -11.98
N LEU A 98 0.19 -9.03 -13.10
CA LEU A 98 -0.02 -7.59 -13.27
C LEU A 98 -1.20 -7.05 -12.46
N TRP A 99 -2.12 -7.92 -12.06
CA TRP A 99 -3.40 -7.56 -11.46
C TRP A 99 -3.49 -7.96 -9.98
N ARG A 100 -2.46 -8.60 -9.43
CA ARG A 100 -2.47 -9.14 -8.06
C ARG A 100 -2.32 -8.10 -6.95
N ALA A 101 -2.06 -6.84 -7.30
CA ALA A 101 -2.05 -5.72 -6.36
C ALA A 101 -2.95 -4.60 -6.89
N VAL A 102 -3.75 -3.98 -6.03
CA VAL A 102 -4.63 -2.88 -6.40
C VAL A 102 -4.80 -1.89 -5.24
N SER A 103 -4.75 -0.60 -5.57
CA SER A 103 -5.21 0.47 -4.69
C SER A 103 -6.56 0.95 -5.20
N LEU A 104 -7.58 0.81 -4.36
CA LEU A 104 -8.95 1.14 -4.68
C LEU A 104 -9.25 2.55 -4.14
N PRO A 105 -9.50 3.53 -5.02
CA PRO A 105 -9.94 4.84 -4.56
C PRO A 105 -11.34 4.71 -3.97
N ILE A 106 -11.54 5.32 -2.82
CA ILE A 106 -12.83 5.34 -2.12
C ILE A 106 -13.91 6.03 -3.00
N ARG A 107 -13.52 6.96 -3.90
CA ARG A 107 -14.47 7.88 -4.57
C ARG A 107 -14.76 7.73 -6.06
N ASN A 108 -14.57 6.57 -6.69
CA ASN A 108 -14.82 6.51 -8.13
C ASN A 108 -16.21 5.98 -8.51
N PRO A 109 -17.15 6.83 -8.98
CA PRO A 109 -18.45 6.42 -9.51
C PRO A 109 -18.28 5.91 -10.96
N PHE A 110 -17.34 5.00 -11.21
CA PHE A 110 -17.29 4.36 -12.53
C PHE A 110 -18.42 3.33 -12.63
N PRO A 111 -19.36 3.48 -13.58
CA PRO A 111 -20.51 2.58 -13.76
C PRO A 111 -20.13 1.19 -14.31
N LEU A 112 -18.84 0.88 -14.44
CA LEU A 112 -18.31 -0.39 -14.91
C LEU A 112 -17.35 -0.90 -13.86
N ASP A 113 -17.80 -1.71 -12.91
CA ASP A 113 -17.07 -2.24 -11.75
C ASP A 113 -15.59 -2.60 -12.07
N PRO A 114 -14.66 -1.62 -11.99
CA PRO A 114 -13.27 -1.85 -12.38
C PRO A 114 -12.57 -2.71 -11.33
N LYS A 115 -13.13 -2.76 -10.12
CA LYS A 115 -12.65 -3.49 -8.95
C LYS A 115 -12.79 -4.99 -9.21
N ASN A 116 -13.97 -5.43 -9.64
CA ASN A 116 -14.18 -6.81 -10.04
C ASN A 116 -13.43 -7.19 -11.32
N ILE A 117 -13.32 -6.30 -12.30
CA ILE A 117 -12.54 -6.58 -13.52
C ILE A 117 -11.04 -6.70 -13.21
N TRP A 118 -10.50 -5.91 -12.29
CA TRP A 118 -9.10 -5.99 -11.89
C TRP A 118 -8.83 -7.26 -11.08
N LEU A 119 -9.59 -7.49 -10.01
CA LEU A 119 -9.38 -8.60 -9.09
C LEU A 119 -9.69 -9.97 -9.73
N SER A 120 -10.59 -10.02 -10.71
CA SER A 120 -10.84 -11.24 -11.50
C SER A 120 -9.66 -11.61 -12.39
N ARG A 121 -8.92 -10.63 -12.95
CA ARG A 121 -7.73 -10.88 -13.78
C ARG A 121 -6.54 -11.42 -12.99
N ALA A 122 -6.51 -11.22 -11.69
CA ALA A 122 -5.47 -11.78 -10.82
C ALA A 122 -5.53 -13.32 -10.69
N GLY A 123 -6.60 -13.96 -11.20
CA GLY A 123 -6.73 -15.42 -11.20
C GLY A 123 -6.65 -15.98 -9.78
N PHE A 124 -5.74 -16.93 -9.52
CA PHE A 124 -5.53 -17.53 -8.20
C PHE A 124 -4.36 -16.93 -7.42
N PHE A 125 -3.75 -15.84 -7.90
CA PHE A 125 -2.62 -15.25 -7.21
C PHE A 125 -3.03 -14.62 -5.87
N PRO A 126 -2.13 -14.66 -4.85
CA PRO A 126 -2.36 -13.93 -3.62
C PRO A 126 -2.40 -12.42 -3.88
N LEU A 127 -3.30 -11.74 -3.17
CA LEU A 127 -3.67 -10.36 -3.43
C LEU A 127 -3.07 -9.39 -2.42
N ALA A 128 -2.71 -8.21 -2.91
CA ALA A 128 -2.52 -7.02 -2.09
C ALA A 128 -3.63 -6.02 -2.42
N ILE A 129 -4.43 -5.65 -1.43
CA ILE A 129 -5.56 -4.73 -1.61
C ILE A 129 -5.39 -3.58 -0.63
N ARG A 130 -5.41 -2.36 -1.17
CA ARG A 130 -5.33 -1.12 -0.39
C ARG A 130 -6.52 -0.22 -0.68
N MET A 131 -7.01 0.48 0.32
CA MET A 131 -8.04 1.51 0.18
C MET A 131 -7.40 2.88 0.40
N ASN A 132 -7.48 3.77 -0.59
CA ASN A 132 -6.89 5.11 -0.47
C ASN A 132 -7.98 6.19 -0.40
N GLU A 133 -7.76 7.21 0.44
CA GLU A 133 -8.48 8.48 0.33
C GLU A 133 -8.28 9.14 -1.03
N THR A 134 -9.26 9.95 -1.36
CA THR A 134 -9.11 11.06 -2.28
C THR A 134 -9.56 12.30 -1.52
N ASP A 135 -8.87 13.44 -1.60
CA ASP A 135 -9.19 14.66 -0.84
C ASP A 135 -10.67 15.08 -0.89
N GLY A 136 -11.32 15.28 0.27
CA GLY A 136 -12.65 15.92 0.42
C GLY A 136 -13.54 15.30 1.52
N HIS A 137 -14.72 15.84 1.79
CA HIS A 137 -15.63 15.33 2.83
C HIS A 137 -16.99 14.98 2.22
N TYR A 138 -17.20 13.72 1.81
CA TYR A 138 -18.51 13.24 1.35
C TYR A 138 -18.73 11.78 1.74
N ASP A 139 -19.96 11.48 2.17
CA ASP A 139 -20.50 10.16 2.53
C ASP A 139 -20.25 9.13 1.41
N VAL A 140 -19.25 8.27 1.58
CA VAL A 140 -19.09 7.06 0.77
C VAL A 140 -19.50 5.88 1.64
N ASP A 141 -20.26 4.96 1.06
CA ASP A 141 -20.51 3.63 1.64
C ASP A 141 -19.21 2.81 1.59
N GLU A 142 -18.34 3.01 2.58
CA GLU A 142 -17.09 2.25 2.79
C GLU A 142 -17.36 0.75 2.86
N TRP A 143 -18.52 0.39 3.40
CA TRP A 143 -18.98 -0.98 3.50
C TRP A 143 -19.16 -1.62 2.12
N SER A 144 -19.74 -0.92 1.13
CA SER A 144 -19.81 -1.43 -0.24
C SER A 144 -18.44 -1.78 -0.84
N LEU A 145 -17.39 -1.03 -0.48
CA LEU A 145 -16.03 -1.31 -0.94
C LEU A 145 -15.43 -2.51 -0.22
N PHE A 146 -15.63 -2.60 1.09
CA PHE A 146 -15.21 -3.76 1.88
C PHE A 146 -15.94 -5.04 1.43
N ALA A 147 -17.25 -4.97 1.19
CA ALA A 147 -18.07 -6.06 0.67
C ALA A 147 -17.58 -6.56 -0.70
N ALA A 148 -17.02 -5.68 -1.54
CA ALA A 148 -16.42 -6.07 -2.81
C ALA A 148 -15.10 -6.86 -2.64
N ILE A 149 -14.42 -6.73 -1.50
CA ILE A 149 -13.17 -7.45 -1.20
C ILE A 149 -13.44 -8.83 -0.59
N LEU A 150 -14.54 -8.98 0.16
CA LEU A 150 -14.89 -10.22 0.86
C LEU A 150 -14.84 -11.49 -0.02
N PRO A 151 -15.28 -11.49 -1.29
CA PRO A 151 -15.15 -12.65 -2.17
C PRO A 151 -13.70 -13.13 -2.39
N TYR A 152 -12.73 -12.24 -2.17
CA TYR A 152 -11.31 -12.49 -2.40
C TYR A 152 -10.50 -12.76 -1.12
N ARG A 153 -11.14 -12.75 0.06
CA ARG A 153 -10.50 -12.89 1.39
C ARG A 153 -9.53 -14.06 1.52
N LEU A 154 -9.86 -15.21 0.93
CA LEU A 154 -9.03 -16.42 0.99
C LEU A 154 -7.69 -16.28 0.26
N ARG A 155 -7.57 -15.28 -0.62
CA ARG A 155 -6.35 -14.98 -1.37
C ARG A 155 -5.62 -13.74 -0.86
N CYS A 156 -6.21 -12.97 0.05
CA CYS A 156 -5.60 -11.74 0.54
C CYS A 156 -4.35 -12.06 1.37
N GLU A 157 -3.22 -11.52 0.94
CA GLU A 157 -1.92 -11.62 1.60
C GLU A 157 -1.55 -10.30 2.28
N TYR A 158 -1.97 -9.17 1.70
CA TYR A 158 -1.83 -7.82 2.24
C TYR A 158 -3.17 -7.10 2.15
N LEU A 159 -3.59 -6.51 3.26
CA LEU A 159 -4.87 -5.80 3.36
C LEU A 159 -4.66 -4.48 4.09
N GLU A 160 -5.02 -3.38 3.44
CA GLU A 160 -5.03 -2.03 4.01
C GLU A 160 -6.43 -1.46 3.89
N LEU A 161 -7.02 -1.13 5.03
CA LEU A 161 -8.39 -0.65 5.17
C LEU A 161 -8.40 0.64 5.98
N ARG A 162 -9.31 1.53 5.59
CA ARG A 162 -9.70 2.69 6.40
C ARG A 162 -11.12 2.47 6.87
N LEU A 163 -11.34 2.67 8.16
CA LEU A 163 -12.58 2.36 8.86
C LEU A 163 -13.15 3.64 9.45
N GLY A 164 -14.16 4.19 8.78
CA GLY A 164 -14.92 5.37 9.17
C GLY A 164 -16.25 5.03 9.84
N TYR A 165 -17.25 5.92 9.78
CA TYR A 165 -18.47 5.92 10.61
C TYR A 165 -19.39 4.68 10.56
N ASP A 166 -19.32 3.85 9.51
CA ASP A 166 -20.25 2.73 9.28
C ASP A 166 -19.66 1.34 9.62
N VAL A 167 -18.89 1.23 10.71
CA VAL A 167 -18.21 -0.02 11.10
C VAL A 167 -19.14 -1.10 11.70
N VAL A 168 -20.44 -0.78 11.90
CA VAL A 168 -21.46 -1.67 12.51
C VAL A 168 -21.45 -3.09 11.92
N TYR A 169 -21.03 -3.24 10.67
CA TYR A 169 -21.09 -4.51 9.97
C TYR A 169 -19.80 -5.33 9.98
N LEU A 170 -18.64 -4.78 10.39
CA LEU A 170 -17.37 -5.57 10.44
C LEU A 170 -17.37 -6.61 11.56
N ALA A 171 -17.98 -6.31 12.71
CA ALA A 171 -18.06 -7.24 13.82
C ALA A 171 -18.89 -8.51 13.49
N SER A 172 -19.76 -8.41 12.49
CA SER A 172 -20.61 -9.53 12.03
C SER A 172 -19.91 -10.52 11.09
N LEU A 173 -18.68 -10.19 10.66
CA LEU A 173 -17.95 -10.98 9.68
C LEU A 173 -16.94 -11.89 10.36
N GLU A 174 -17.36 -13.13 10.64
CA GLU A 174 -16.46 -14.27 10.73
C GLU A 174 -15.76 -14.46 9.37
N SER A 175 -14.78 -13.61 9.06
CA SER A 175 -14.07 -13.63 7.79
C SER A 175 -12.68 -14.21 7.96
N ASP A 176 -12.51 -15.43 7.48
CA ASP A 176 -11.21 -16.08 7.40
C ASP A 176 -10.32 -15.37 6.37
N PHE A 177 -9.15 -14.92 6.79
CA PHE A 177 -8.07 -14.47 5.89
C PHE A 177 -6.84 -15.38 6.09
N PRO A 178 -6.88 -16.64 5.60
CA PRO A 178 -5.89 -17.66 5.92
C PRO A 178 -4.48 -17.36 5.39
N LEU A 179 -4.37 -16.55 4.33
CA LEU A 179 -3.10 -16.16 3.72
C LEU A 179 -2.60 -14.79 4.14
N LEU A 180 -3.34 -14.07 4.99
CA LEU A 180 -3.00 -12.69 5.37
C LEU A 180 -1.70 -12.66 6.17
N LYS A 181 -0.71 -11.93 5.65
CA LYS A 181 0.61 -11.74 6.27
C LYS A 181 0.76 -10.36 6.88
N HIS A 182 0.12 -9.37 6.27
CA HIS A 182 0.16 -7.97 6.69
C HIS A 182 -1.24 -7.37 6.70
N LEU A 183 -1.56 -6.69 7.79
CA LEU A 183 -2.81 -6.00 8.02
C LEU A 183 -2.51 -4.53 8.37
N ASP A 184 -3.14 -3.61 7.68
CA ASP A 184 -3.05 -2.18 7.93
C ASP A 184 -4.47 -1.63 8.13
N LEU A 185 -4.75 -1.06 9.29
CA LEU A 185 -6.06 -0.55 9.67
C LEU A 185 -5.93 0.88 10.22
N GLU A 186 -6.66 1.78 9.60
CA GLU A 186 -6.81 3.17 10.05
C GLU A 186 -8.23 3.34 10.60
N PHE A 187 -8.34 3.83 11.84
CA PHE A 187 -9.59 4.08 12.52
C PHE A 187 -9.82 5.58 12.64
N ASP A 188 -10.90 6.09 12.06
CA ASP A 188 -11.28 7.50 12.23
C ASP A 188 -11.95 7.74 13.59
N GLU A 189 -12.74 6.77 14.05
CA GLU A 189 -13.49 6.83 15.32
C GLU A 189 -13.54 5.46 16.01
N GLU A 190 -14.03 5.45 17.26
CA GLU A 190 -14.27 4.22 18.00
C GLU A 190 -15.33 3.37 17.32
N PRO A 191 -15.05 2.09 17.02
CA PRO A 191 -16.05 1.22 16.41
C PRO A 191 -17.13 0.84 17.44
N ASP A 192 -18.39 0.80 16.98
CA ASP A 192 -19.54 0.38 17.82
C ASP A 192 -19.36 -1.01 18.44
N ASP A 193 -18.75 -1.92 17.67
CA ASP A 193 -18.46 -3.29 18.07
C ASP A 193 -16.99 -3.62 17.83
N LYS A 194 -16.50 -4.59 18.60
CA LYS A 194 -15.13 -5.09 18.48
C LYS A 194 -14.90 -5.80 17.15
N ILE A 195 -13.80 -5.46 16.48
CA ILE A 195 -13.40 -6.10 15.22
C ILE A 195 -12.58 -7.34 15.52
N GLU A 196 -13.02 -8.50 15.04
CA GLU A 196 -12.34 -9.77 15.29
C GLU A 196 -11.83 -10.41 14.00
N PHE A 197 -10.52 -10.68 13.95
CA PHE A 197 -9.92 -11.49 12.88
C PHE A 197 -9.70 -12.91 13.39
N SER A 198 -10.76 -13.73 13.32
CA SER A 198 -10.83 -15.07 13.93
C SER A 198 -9.84 -16.08 13.36
N SER A 199 -9.54 -16.02 12.06
CA SER A 199 -8.63 -16.98 11.38
C SER A 199 -7.63 -16.28 10.45
N VAL A 200 -6.53 -15.80 11.04
CA VAL A 200 -5.40 -15.18 10.33
C VAL A 200 -4.05 -15.80 10.73
N PRO A 201 -3.84 -17.12 10.54
CA PRO A 201 -2.68 -17.87 11.06
C PRO A 201 -1.32 -17.42 10.46
N MET A 202 -1.35 -16.75 9.31
CA MET A 202 -0.15 -16.28 8.62
C MET A 202 0.22 -14.84 8.96
N LEU A 203 -0.56 -14.15 9.81
CA LEU A 203 -0.33 -12.75 10.12
C LEU A 203 0.98 -12.58 10.89
N ARG A 204 1.86 -11.73 10.37
CA ARG A 204 3.19 -11.44 10.96
C ARG A 204 3.42 -9.94 11.15
N SER A 205 2.68 -9.12 10.43
CA SER A 205 2.83 -7.67 10.44
C SER A 205 1.47 -6.99 10.61
N ALA A 206 1.40 -6.01 11.51
CA ALA A 206 0.23 -5.16 11.67
C ALA A 206 0.63 -3.68 11.76
N VAL A 207 -0.13 -2.83 11.10
CA VAL A 207 -0.09 -1.37 11.21
C VAL A 207 -1.48 -0.93 11.67
N LEU A 208 -1.57 -0.21 12.77
CA LEU A 208 -2.85 0.22 13.33
C LEU A 208 -2.76 1.71 13.66
N ASP A 209 -3.62 2.53 13.06
CA ASP A 209 -3.70 3.97 13.29
C ASP A 209 -4.99 4.31 14.06
N GLY A 210 -4.87 5.15 15.09
CA GLY A 210 -6.00 5.59 15.89
C GLY A 210 -6.63 4.48 16.73
N VAL A 211 -5.91 3.41 17.08
CA VAL A 211 -6.52 2.21 17.71
C VAL A 211 -6.44 2.19 19.24
N ALA A 212 -7.42 1.56 19.90
CA ALA A 212 -7.33 1.10 21.28
C ALA A 212 -7.32 -0.44 21.39
N ALA A 213 -6.66 -0.98 22.42
CA ALA A 213 -6.49 -2.42 22.60
C ALA A 213 -7.77 -3.26 22.62
N TYR A 214 -8.90 -2.65 23.02
CA TYR A 214 -10.19 -3.32 23.14
C TYR A 214 -11.02 -3.25 21.84
N TRP A 215 -10.64 -2.42 20.87
CA TRP A 215 -11.32 -2.29 19.58
C TRP A 215 -11.10 -3.48 18.66
N ILE A 216 -9.98 -4.21 18.83
CA ILE A 216 -9.59 -5.25 17.88
C ILE A 216 -9.06 -6.53 18.56
N VAL A 217 -9.44 -7.68 18.01
CA VAL A 217 -8.86 -8.99 18.33
C VAL A 217 -7.98 -9.47 17.18
N LEU A 218 -6.68 -9.57 17.46
CA LEU A 218 -5.70 -10.20 16.59
C LEU A 218 -4.97 -11.33 17.34
N PRO A 219 -4.39 -12.30 16.62
CA PRO A 219 -3.42 -13.22 17.19
C PRO A 219 -2.08 -12.49 17.47
N TRP A 220 -2.06 -11.66 18.50
CA TRP A 220 -0.93 -10.77 18.84
C TRP A 220 0.41 -11.51 18.99
N SER A 221 0.39 -12.71 19.57
CA SER A 221 1.60 -13.46 19.89
C SER A 221 2.41 -13.93 18.68
N GLN A 222 1.84 -14.00 17.48
CA GLN A 222 2.57 -14.38 16.26
C GLN A 222 3.13 -13.19 15.46
N LEU A 223 2.81 -11.95 15.86
CA LEU A 223 3.33 -10.76 15.19
C LEU A 223 4.84 -10.60 15.43
N THR A 224 5.55 -10.33 14.35
CA THR A 224 6.98 -10.00 14.35
C THR A 224 7.22 -8.52 14.11
N THR A 225 6.29 -7.84 13.43
CA THR A 225 6.34 -6.40 13.23
C THR A 225 5.02 -5.73 13.58
N LEU A 226 5.08 -4.59 14.26
CA LEU A 226 3.93 -3.83 14.72
C LEU A 226 4.23 -2.34 14.62
N ALA A 227 3.37 -1.60 13.93
CA ALA A 227 3.34 -0.15 13.97
C ALA A 227 2.02 0.32 14.57
N LEU A 228 2.09 1.21 15.56
CA LEU A 228 0.93 1.84 16.15
C LEU A 228 1.06 3.36 15.93
N HIS A 229 0.07 3.94 15.28
CA HIS A 229 0.02 5.36 14.94
C HIS A 229 -1.14 6.04 15.67
N THR A 230 -0.97 7.32 16.00
CA THR A 230 -2.00 8.11 16.69
C THR A 230 -2.52 7.42 17.97
N VAL A 231 -1.64 6.85 18.77
CA VAL A 231 -2.01 6.15 20.03
C VAL A 231 -1.42 6.84 21.26
N SER A 232 -1.99 6.61 22.45
CA SER A 232 -1.29 6.94 23.70
C SER A 232 -0.57 5.72 24.26
N LEU A 233 0.44 5.92 25.11
CA LEU A 233 1.16 4.80 25.74
C LEU A 233 0.21 3.90 26.56
N ASN A 234 -0.78 4.51 27.21
CA ASN A 234 -1.79 3.80 27.98
C ASN A 234 -2.74 2.98 27.10
N SER A 235 -3.15 3.50 25.94
CA SER A 235 -4.04 2.76 25.04
C SER A 235 -3.35 1.59 24.36
N CYS A 236 -2.04 1.71 24.08
CA CYS A 236 -1.27 0.67 23.40
C CYS A 236 -0.57 -0.33 24.34
N ALA A 237 -0.32 -0.01 25.61
CA ALA A 237 0.34 -0.92 26.56
C ALA A 237 -0.31 -2.32 26.61
N PRO A 238 -1.65 -2.49 26.67
CA PRO A 238 -2.26 -3.81 26.69
C PRO A 238 -2.10 -4.61 25.38
N ILE A 239 -1.79 -3.93 24.26
CA ILE A 239 -1.40 -4.58 23.00
C ILE A 239 0.05 -5.03 23.11
N LEU A 240 0.93 -4.14 23.56
CA LEU A 240 2.37 -4.38 23.67
C LEU A 240 2.69 -5.54 24.64
N GLU A 241 1.94 -5.71 25.72
CA GLU A 241 2.07 -6.86 26.63
C GLU A 241 1.78 -8.21 25.95
N LYS A 242 0.96 -8.24 24.89
CA LYS A 242 0.55 -9.48 24.21
C LYS A 242 1.49 -9.89 23.07
N VAL A 243 2.28 -8.95 22.51
CA VAL A 243 3.14 -9.16 21.33
C VAL A 243 4.56 -9.60 21.69
N THR A 244 4.69 -10.78 22.30
CA THR A 244 5.97 -11.26 22.85
C THR A 244 7.02 -11.70 21.82
N ASN A 245 6.64 -11.93 20.56
CA ASN A 245 7.54 -12.33 19.48
C ASN A 245 7.99 -11.18 18.57
N LEU A 246 7.72 -9.95 18.98
CA LEU A 246 8.01 -8.77 18.19
C LEU A 246 9.51 -8.56 18.00
N SER A 247 9.95 -8.38 16.75
CA SER A 247 11.32 -8.02 16.38
C SER A 247 11.48 -6.55 16.04
N GLU A 248 10.43 -5.93 15.49
CA GLU A 248 10.42 -4.53 15.09
C GLU A 248 9.13 -3.85 15.55
N CYS A 249 9.26 -2.69 16.18
CA CYS A 249 8.14 -1.90 16.69
C CYS A 249 8.29 -0.44 16.28
N SER A 250 7.19 0.16 15.83
CA SER A 250 7.08 1.61 15.61
C SER A 250 5.91 2.16 16.40
N LEU A 251 6.12 3.25 17.14
CA LEU A 251 5.12 3.94 17.93
C LEU A 251 5.08 5.42 17.52
N ASP A 252 3.93 5.93 17.11
CA ASP A 252 3.66 7.36 17.04
C ASP A 252 2.67 7.74 18.14
N LEU A 253 3.16 8.44 19.15
CA LEU A 253 2.45 8.71 20.39
C LEU A 253 1.79 10.09 20.39
N ARG A 254 0.53 10.14 20.81
CA ARG A 254 -0.30 11.33 20.97
C ARG A 254 -0.83 11.39 22.40
N LEU A 255 -0.39 12.37 23.18
CA LEU A 255 -0.68 12.43 24.63
C LEU A 255 -2.18 12.44 24.97
N TYR A 256 -2.99 13.10 24.14
CA TYR A 256 -4.41 13.32 24.40
C TYR A 256 -5.33 12.27 23.77
N PHE A 257 -4.79 11.26 23.09
CA PHE A 257 -5.58 10.23 22.44
C PHE A 257 -6.07 9.17 23.45
N ASN A 258 -7.40 8.98 23.55
CA ASN A 258 -8.06 7.97 24.39
C ASN A 258 -7.53 7.91 25.85
N SER A 259 -7.31 9.07 26.46
CA SER A 259 -6.70 9.21 27.81
C SER A 259 -7.60 8.76 28.98
N GLU A 260 -8.80 8.25 28.71
CA GLU A 260 -9.80 7.91 29.75
C GLU A 260 -9.37 6.74 30.64
N ASN A 261 -8.47 5.87 30.17
CA ASN A 261 -7.96 4.71 30.91
C ASN A 261 -6.49 4.91 31.31
N TYR A 262 -6.25 5.75 32.32
CA TYR A 262 -4.91 5.96 32.86
C TYR A 262 -4.40 4.69 33.57
N ILE A 263 -3.42 4.00 32.98
CA ILE A 263 -2.65 2.96 33.64
C ILE A 263 -1.49 3.66 34.36
N ALA A 264 -1.36 3.45 35.66
CA ALA A 264 -0.19 3.94 36.39
C ALA A 264 1.06 3.19 35.90
N ASP A 265 1.92 3.90 35.17
CA ASP A 265 3.26 3.50 34.73
C ASP A 265 3.36 2.03 34.24
N PRO A 266 2.83 1.70 33.04
CA PRO A 266 2.89 0.33 32.51
C PRO A 266 4.34 -0.14 32.34
N HIS A 267 4.64 -1.38 32.74
CA HIS A 267 5.95 -1.99 32.50
C HIS A 267 5.87 -3.05 31.40
N ILE A 268 6.42 -2.71 30.23
CA ILE A 268 6.36 -3.47 29.00
C ILE A 268 7.71 -4.17 28.76
N MET A 269 7.68 -5.50 28.75
CA MET A 269 8.84 -6.32 28.43
C MET A 269 8.67 -7.00 27.06
N LEU A 270 9.53 -6.63 26.10
CA LEU A 270 9.53 -7.22 24.76
C LEU A 270 10.87 -7.95 24.54
N PRO A 271 10.94 -9.26 24.88
CA PRO A 271 12.22 -9.97 25.00
C PRO A 271 12.94 -10.20 23.67
N ARG A 272 12.22 -10.09 22.54
CA ARG A 272 12.74 -10.36 21.20
C ARG A 272 12.93 -9.11 20.34
N LEU A 273 12.60 -7.94 20.88
CA LEU A 273 12.62 -6.70 20.12
C LEU A 273 14.05 -6.29 19.80
N LYS A 274 14.33 -6.10 18.51
CA LYS A 274 15.65 -5.70 18.00
C LYS A 274 15.68 -4.25 17.55
N SER A 275 14.55 -3.72 17.09
CA SER A 275 14.39 -2.35 16.60
C SER A 275 13.16 -1.69 17.20
N LEU A 276 13.33 -0.50 17.78
CA LEU A 276 12.25 0.34 18.27
C LEU A 276 12.35 1.73 17.63
N THR A 277 11.26 2.18 17.02
CA THR A 277 11.06 3.56 16.60
C THR A 277 9.95 4.18 17.44
N ALA A 278 10.19 5.36 18.02
CA ALA A 278 9.21 6.05 18.85
C ALA A 278 9.18 7.56 18.54
N ASN A 279 8.02 8.05 18.14
CA ASN A 279 7.73 9.46 17.89
C ASN A 279 6.68 9.96 18.88
N GLY A 280 6.68 11.27 19.14
CA GLY A 280 5.74 11.91 20.03
C GLY A 280 5.50 13.36 19.62
N ASP A 281 4.25 13.79 19.73
CA ASP A 281 3.86 15.18 19.50
C ASP A 281 4.26 16.10 20.65
N GLU A 282 4.12 15.61 21.88
CA GLU A 282 4.36 16.33 23.13
C GLU A 282 5.44 15.69 24.01
N PRO A 283 6.04 16.44 24.96
CA PRO A 283 7.03 15.91 25.88
C PRO A 283 6.51 14.81 26.81
N MET A 284 7.26 13.72 26.95
CA MET A 284 6.99 12.63 27.89
C MET A 284 8.23 12.36 28.74
N ASN A 285 8.07 12.34 30.07
CA ASN A 285 9.21 12.21 30.99
C ASN A 285 9.63 10.76 31.25
N THR A 286 8.70 9.81 31.17
CA THR A 286 8.86 8.42 31.65
C THR A 286 8.64 7.38 30.55
N PHE A 287 8.67 7.78 29.27
CA PHE A 287 8.41 6.86 28.16
C PHE A 287 9.36 5.65 28.20
N LEU A 288 10.68 5.89 28.25
CA LEU A 288 11.64 4.79 28.29
C LEU A 288 11.53 3.96 29.58
N ASP A 289 11.12 4.54 30.71
CA ASP A 289 10.98 3.82 31.99
C ASP A 289 9.96 2.69 31.94
N SER A 290 9.01 2.81 31.01
CA SER A 290 7.99 1.80 30.75
C SER A 290 8.53 0.57 30.03
N PHE A 291 9.80 0.54 29.59
CA PHE A 291 10.32 -0.55 28.76
C PHE A 291 11.54 -1.29 29.34
N THR A 292 11.55 -2.61 29.15
CA THR A 292 12.71 -3.50 29.32
C THR A 292 12.92 -4.32 28.04
N LEU A 293 13.98 -4.03 27.31
CA LEU A 293 14.19 -4.50 25.92
C LEU A 293 15.58 -5.15 25.73
N PRO A 294 15.78 -6.41 26.19
CA PRO A 294 17.12 -6.99 26.34
C PRO A 294 17.87 -7.24 25.04
N LEU A 295 17.17 -7.46 23.93
CA LEU A 295 17.78 -7.71 22.62
C LEU A 295 17.79 -6.48 21.71
N LEU A 296 17.50 -5.29 22.25
CA LEU A 296 17.43 -4.07 21.45
C LEU A 296 18.80 -3.70 20.90
N SER A 297 18.86 -3.52 19.58
CA SER A 297 20.06 -3.16 18.83
C SER A 297 19.93 -1.81 18.14
N LYS A 298 18.71 -1.42 17.75
CA LYS A 298 18.41 -0.18 17.05
C LYS A 298 17.33 0.59 17.81
N LEU A 299 17.64 1.83 18.19
CA LEU A 299 16.70 2.75 18.82
C LEU A 299 16.62 4.02 17.99
N ASN A 300 15.42 4.39 17.56
CA ASN A 300 15.12 5.66 16.93
C ASN A 300 14.04 6.37 17.73
N VAL A 301 14.34 7.51 18.33
CA VAL A 301 13.44 8.13 19.31
C VAL A 301 13.39 9.65 19.15
N CYS A 302 12.20 10.23 19.28
CA CYS A 302 12.02 11.68 19.40
C CYS A 302 12.53 12.16 20.76
N GLU A 303 13.39 13.19 20.77
CA GLU A 303 13.98 13.72 22.01
C GLU A 303 12.91 14.19 23.01
N LYS A 304 11.76 14.64 22.53
CA LYS A 304 10.60 14.99 23.38
C LYS A 304 10.18 13.84 24.31
N LEU A 305 10.37 12.59 23.90
CA LEU A 305 10.02 11.40 24.69
C LEU A 305 11.08 11.04 25.74
N LEU A 306 12.23 11.69 25.74
CA LEU A 306 13.33 11.39 26.67
C LEU A 306 13.29 12.24 27.94
N GLY A 307 12.32 13.15 28.05
CA GLY A 307 12.17 14.06 29.18
C GLY A 307 13.22 15.18 29.22
N PRO A 308 13.34 15.88 30.37
CA PRO A 308 14.23 17.02 30.51
C PRO A 308 15.72 16.65 30.56
N ASP A 309 16.04 15.39 30.90
CA ASP A 309 17.41 14.85 30.88
C ASP A 309 17.49 13.58 30.02
N PRO A 310 17.65 13.75 28.69
CA PRO A 310 17.68 12.64 27.75
C PRO A 310 18.81 11.64 27.99
N ILE A 311 19.96 12.11 28.45
CA ILE A 311 21.16 11.29 28.64
C ILE A 311 20.96 10.33 29.81
N SER A 312 20.47 10.86 30.94
CA SER A 312 20.18 10.03 32.11
C SER A 312 19.06 9.02 31.84
N SER A 313 18.02 9.43 31.11
CA SER A 313 16.92 8.55 30.70
C SER A 313 17.43 7.37 29.85
N LEU A 314 18.22 7.65 28.80
CA LEU A 314 18.83 6.62 27.96
C LEU A 314 19.79 5.71 28.74
N THR A 315 20.62 6.29 29.63
CA THR A 315 21.57 5.51 30.44
C THR A 315 20.85 4.54 31.37
N THR A 316 19.79 5.01 32.04
CA THR A 316 18.96 4.19 32.93
C THR A 316 18.26 3.08 32.15
N PHE A 317 17.73 3.40 30.96
CA PHE A 317 17.10 2.43 30.07
C PHE A 317 18.06 1.34 29.59
N ILE A 318 19.26 1.71 29.14
CA ILE A 318 20.29 0.76 28.68
C ILE A 318 20.72 -0.14 29.84
N SER A 319 20.95 0.43 31.03
CA SER A 319 21.33 -0.35 32.20
C SER A 319 20.23 -1.30 32.64
N ARG A 320 18.97 -0.87 32.63
CA ARG A 320 17.82 -1.70 33.02
C ARG A 320 17.55 -2.83 32.02
N SER A 321 17.71 -2.54 30.73
CA SER A 321 17.48 -3.52 29.67
C SER A 321 18.67 -4.45 29.45
N GLU A 322 19.87 -4.08 29.92
CA GLU A 322 21.13 -4.78 29.62
C GLU A 322 21.38 -4.96 28.11
N CYS A 323 20.82 -4.06 27.30
CA CYS A 323 20.84 -4.18 25.85
C CYS A 323 22.15 -3.67 25.25
N LYS A 324 22.49 -4.18 24.05
CA LYS A 324 23.69 -3.77 23.29
C LYS A 324 23.28 -2.93 22.09
N LEU A 325 22.96 -1.67 22.33
CA LEU A 325 22.61 -0.73 21.27
C LEU A 325 23.78 -0.55 20.31
N GLN A 326 23.50 -0.77 19.02
CA GLN A 326 24.42 -0.57 17.90
C GLN A 326 24.11 0.71 17.14
N CYS A 327 22.81 1.03 17.00
CA CYS A 327 22.34 2.21 16.31
C CYS A 327 21.45 3.04 17.24
N LEU A 328 21.76 4.32 17.39
CA LEU A 328 20.92 5.31 18.07
C LEU A 328 20.65 6.46 17.11
N ARG A 329 19.36 6.73 16.88
CA ARG A 329 18.90 7.91 16.16
C ARG A 329 18.02 8.74 17.06
N ILE A 330 18.27 10.04 17.06
CA ILE A 330 17.47 11.01 17.81
C ILE A 330 16.87 12.01 16.83
N SER A 331 15.54 12.12 16.87
CA SER A 331 14.78 13.08 16.08
C SER A 331 14.35 14.25 16.95
N CYS A 332 14.36 15.46 16.38
CA CYS A 332 14.28 16.73 17.11
C CYS A 332 15.55 16.97 17.98
N MET A 333 16.23 18.10 17.79
CA MET A 333 17.50 18.42 18.48
C MET A 333 17.36 19.69 19.31
N GLN A 334 16.95 19.55 20.55
CA GLN A 334 17.10 20.54 21.61
C GLN A 334 18.44 20.38 22.35
N ALA A 335 18.93 19.15 22.59
CA ALA A 335 20.29 18.94 23.12
C ALA A 335 21.33 18.82 21.99
N GLY A 336 22.54 19.36 22.21
CA GLY A 336 23.61 19.37 21.22
C GLY A 336 24.13 17.95 20.89
N SER A 337 24.41 17.68 19.61
CA SER A 337 24.91 16.38 19.12
C SER A 337 26.21 15.90 19.79
N THR A 338 27.02 16.84 20.27
CA THR A 338 28.28 16.57 20.99
C THR A 338 28.04 15.90 22.34
N THR A 339 26.94 16.21 23.02
CA THR A 339 26.59 15.63 24.33
C THR A 339 26.28 14.13 24.20
N TYR A 340 25.47 13.75 23.21
CA TYR A 340 25.15 12.35 22.94
C TYR A 340 26.37 11.53 22.51
N SER A 341 27.24 12.13 21.68
CA SER A 341 28.46 11.46 21.22
C SER A 341 29.45 11.19 22.36
N ALA A 342 29.53 12.11 23.34
CA ALA A 342 30.38 11.94 24.51
C ALA A 342 29.82 10.91 25.50
N ALA A 343 28.49 10.85 25.67
CA ALA A 343 27.83 9.94 26.61
C ALA A 343 27.81 8.48 26.12
N PHE A 344 27.74 8.24 24.81
CA PHE A 344 27.57 6.90 24.24
C PHE A 344 28.64 6.55 23.18
N PRO A 345 29.94 6.50 23.54
CA PRO A 345 31.03 6.28 22.60
C PRO A 345 31.07 4.85 22.01
N SER A 346 30.35 3.89 22.61
CA SER A 346 30.30 2.50 22.18
C SER A 346 29.29 2.21 21.06
N ILE A 347 28.43 3.19 20.73
CA ILE A 347 27.40 3.05 19.69
C ILE A 347 28.06 3.22 18.32
N GLN A 348 27.84 2.26 17.41
CA GLN A 348 28.48 2.22 16.10
C GLN A 348 27.89 3.28 15.15
N GLU A 349 26.58 3.45 15.19
CA GLU A 349 25.84 4.38 14.35
C GLU A 349 25.03 5.36 15.19
N LEU A 350 25.58 6.55 15.42
CA LEU A 350 24.86 7.66 16.04
C LEU A 350 24.46 8.66 14.96
N SER A 351 23.17 8.89 14.78
CA SER A 351 22.66 9.81 13.75
C SER A 351 21.58 10.75 14.29
N PHE A 352 21.48 11.92 13.68
CA PHE A 352 20.53 12.96 14.06
C PHE A 352 19.76 13.43 12.83
N GLY A 353 18.46 13.64 12.99
CA GLY A 353 17.59 14.08 11.89
C GLY A 353 16.16 13.63 12.08
N PRO A 354 15.22 14.11 11.24
CA PRO A 354 13.84 13.66 11.29
C PRO A 354 13.79 12.14 11.16
N VAL A 355 12.88 11.51 11.92
CA VAL A 355 12.55 10.10 11.68
C VAL A 355 12.04 10.01 10.25
N LYS A 356 12.63 9.11 9.44
CA LYS A 356 12.08 8.80 8.12
C LYS A 356 10.62 8.37 8.32
N ASP A 357 9.76 8.87 7.44
CA ASP A 357 8.30 8.82 7.54
C ASP A 357 7.79 7.48 8.13
N PRO A 358 7.12 7.49 9.30
CA PRO A 358 6.63 6.27 9.94
C PRO A 358 5.56 5.54 9.10
N GLN A 359 4.96 6.19 8.10
CA GLN A 359 4.03 5.58 7.14
C GLN A 359 4.71 4.86 5.97
N GLN A 360 6.05 4.86 5.86
CA GLN A 360 6.70 3.97 4.89
C GLN A 360 6.48 2.51 5.31
N PRO A 361 5.90 1.67 4.43
CA PRO A 361 5.64 0.28 4.78
C PRO A 361 6.94 -0.40 5.20
N LEU A 362 6.92 -1.07 6.36
CA LEU A 362 8.07 -1.76 6.96
C LEU A 362 8.78 -2.72 5.97
N HIS A 363 8.08 -3.17 4.92
CA HIS A 363 8.64 -3.95 3.82
C HIS A 363 9.68 -3.23 2.94
N LEU A 364 9.82 -1.91 3.04
CA LEU A 364 10.88 -1.14 2.35
C LEU A 364 12.16 -0.98 3.19
N LEU A 365 12.21 -1.54 4.41
CA LEU A 365 13.39 -1.51 5.28
C LEU A 365 14.37 -2.68 5.06
N SER A 366 14.09 -3.59 4.10
CA SER A 366 15.06 -4.59 3.65
C SER A 366 15.76 -4.16 2.36
N VAL A 367 16.70 -3.22 2.48
CA VAL A 367 17.89 -3.12 1.61
C VAL A 367 19.11 -2.85 2.47
#